data_AF-A0A537CSP6-F1
#
_entry.id   AF-A0A537CSP6-F1
#
_cell.length_a   1.000
_cell.length_b   1.000
_cell.length_c   1.000
_cell.angle_alpha   90.00
_cell.angle_beta   90.00
_cell.angle_gamma   90.00
#
_symmetry.space_group_name_H-M   'P 1'
#
loop_
_entity.id
_entity.type
_entity.pdbx_description
1 polymer ?
#
loop_
_entity_poly.entity_id
_entity_poly.type
_entity_poly.pdbx_seq_one_letter_code
_entity_poly.pdbx_strand_id
1 'polypeptide(L)' 'LVAVGLVWPLLAKLGFGHLPGDIRIERDDFTLFIPLTSGLIVSVVISLILWLLHK' A
#
# COMPACT_ATOMS: atom_id res chain seq x y z
N LEU A 1 12.65 1.45 6.29
CA LEU A 1 11.55 0.51 6.60
C LEU A 1 10.56 1.07 7.62
N VAL A 2 10.99 1.52 8.80
CA VAL A 2 10.09 2.07 9.85
C VAL A 2 9.37 3.36 9.42
N ALA A 3 10.07 4.31 8.79
CA ALA A 3 9.47 5.56 8.34
C ALA A 3 8.35 5.37 7.30
N VAL A 4 8.49 4.37 6.43
CA VAL A 4 7.48 4.03 5.40
C VAL A 4 6.20 3.52 6.07
N GLY A 5 6.31 2.66 7.09
CA GLY A 5 5.16 2.18 7.85
C GLY A 5 4.43 3.28 8.62
N LEU A 6 5.13 4.33 9.04
CA LEU A 6 4.56 5.48 9.76
C LEU A 6 3.84 6.48 8.84
N VAL A 7 4.32 6.59 7.59
CA VAL A 7 3.76 7.47 6.56
C VAL A 7 2.58 6.81 5.84
N TRP A 8 2.54 5.47 5.80
CA TRP A 8 1.46 4.66 5.23
C TRP A 8 0.04 4.99 5.72
N PRO A 9 -0.25 5.13 7.04
CA PRO A 9 -1.59 5.49 7.51
C PRO A 9 -2.00 6.91 7.10
N LEU A 10 -1.05 7.84 6.91
CA LEU A 10 -1.33 9.18 6.41
C LEU A 10 -1.73 9.15 4.92
N LEU A 11 -1.03 8.36 4.10
CA LEU A 11 -1.39 8.17 2.69
C LEU A 11 -2.73 7.44 2.54
N ALA A 12 -3.00 6.45 3.40
CA ALA A 12 -4.27 5.72 3.39
C ALA A 12 -5.47 6.63 3.71
N LYS A 13 -5.30 7.59 4.64
CA LYS A 13 -6.30 8.63 4.96
C LYS A 13 -6.54 9.62 3.82
N LEU A 14 -5.57 9.81 2.92
CA LEU A 14 -5.67 10.73 1.78
C LEU A 14 -6.46 10.13 0.59
N GLY A 15 -7.08 8.96 0.76
CA GLY A 15 -7.84 8.28 -0.29
C GLY A 15 -7.02 7.34 -1.17
N PHE A 16 -5.69 7.30 -1.00
CA PHE A 16 -4.79 6.39 -1.72
C PHE A 16 -4.80 4.94 -1.18
N GLY A 17 -5.46 4.68 -0.05
CA GLY A 17 -5.53 3.35 0.59
C GLY A 17 -6.94 2.76 0.72
N HIS A 18 -7.94 3.32 0.03
CA HIS A 18 -9.31 2.81 -0.02
C HIS A 18 -9.64 2.17 -1.38
N LEU A 19 -8.65 1.56 -2.00
CA LEU A 19 -8.90 0.76 -3.20
C LEU A 19 -9.68 -0.50 -2.78
N PRO A 20 -10.80 -0.83 -3.46
CA PRO A 20 -11.58 -2.03 -3.17
C PRO A 20 -10.69 -3.27 -3.35
N GLY A 21 -10.17 -3.80 -2.24
CA GLY A 21 -9.16 -4.88 -2.23
C GLY A 21 -8.15 -4.77 -1.08
N ASP A 22 -7.92 -3.57 -0.52
CA ASP A 22 -7.15 -3.42 0.71
C ASP A 22 -8.03 -3.79 1.92
N ILE A 23 -7.66 -4.86 2.61
CA ILE A 23 -8.45 -5.44 3.69
C ILE A 23 -8.16 -4.67 4.98
N ARG A 24 -9.15 -3.93 5.47
CA ARG A 24 -9.11 -3.29 6.79
C ARG A 24 -10.00 -4.07 7.74
N ILE A 25 -9.38 -4.79 8.67
CA ILE A 25 -10.08 -5.51 9.73
C ILE A 25 -10.03 -4.62 10.97
N GLU A 26 -11.15 -3.98 11.29
CA GLU A 26 -11.36 -3.29 12.56
C GLU A 26 -12.04 -4.24 13.55
N ARG A 27 -11.41 -4.42 14.71
CA ARG A 27 -11.90 -5.07 15.92
C ARG A 27 -11.76 -4.09 17.07
N ASP A 28 -12.51 -4.30 18.14
CA ASP A 28 -12.68 -3.35 19.26
C ASP A 28 -11.36 -2.79 19.84
N ASP A 29 -10.26 -3.56 19.81
CA ASP A 29 -8.91 -3.12 20.22
C ASP A 29 -7.82 -3.28 19.12
N PHE A 30 -8.20 -3.66 17.90
CA PHE A 30 -7.22 -4.01 16.86
C PHE A 30 -7.65 -3.58 15.46
N THR A 31 -6.82 -2.78 14.80
CA THR A 31 -6.98 -2.44 13.39
C THR A 31 -5.86 -3.08 12.58
N LEU A 32 -6.17 -4.11 11.80
CA LEU A 32 -5.24 -4.67 10.82
C LEU A 32 -5.50 -4.03 9.46
N PHE A 33 -4.47 -3.44 8.87
CA PHE A 33 -4.51 -2.98 7.48
C PHE A 33 -3.62 -3.88 6.62
N ILE A 34 -4.22 -4.56 5.64
CA ILE A 34 -3.49 -5.38 4.67
C ILE A 34 -3.54 -4.68 3.30
N PRO A 35 -2.46 -3.99 2.89
CA PRO A 35 -2.38 -3.33 1.60
C PRO A 35 -2.08 -4.32 0.46
N LEU A 36 -3.02 -5.22 0.15
CA LEU A 36 -2.84 -6.23 -0.90
C LEU A 36 -2.76 -5.59 -2.29
N THR A 37 -3.72 -4.71 -2.59
CA THR A 37 -3.85 -4.10 -3.92
C THR A 37 -2.82 -3.00 -4.08
N SER A 38 -2.65 -2.16 -3.05
CA SER A 38 -1.66 -1.08 -3.06
C SER A 38 -0.23 -1.63 -3.16
N GLY A 39 0.10 -2.69 -2.42
CA GLY A 39 1.42 -3.34 -2.51
C GLY A 39 1.68 -3.97 -3.88
N LEU A 40 0.67 -4.59 -4.48
CA LEU A 40 0.76 -5.17 -5.82
C LEU A 40 1.01 -4.10 -6.88
N ILE A 41 0.25 -2.99 -6.84
CA ILE A 41 0.41 -1.86 -7.79
C ILE A 41 1.82 -1.29 -7.71
N VAL A 42 2.31 -1.00 -6.50
CA VAL A 42 3.66 -0.47 -6.30
C VAL A 42 4.71 -1.41 -6.88
N SER A 43 4.57 -2.73 -6.65
CA SER A 43 5.46 -3.74 -7.21
C SER A 43 5.46 -3.72 -8.74
N VAL A 44 4.28 -3.75 -9.37
CA VAL A 44 4.15 -3.72 -10.83
C VAL A 44 4.75 -2.44 -11.41
N VAL A 45 4.47 -1.27 -10.81
CA VAL A 45 4.99 0.03 -11.26
C VAL A 45 6.52 0.06 -11.19
N ILE A 46 7.12 -0.37 -10.08
CA ILE A 46 8.58 -0.43 -9.92
C ILE A 46 9.17 -1.40 -10.95
N SER A 47 8.59 -2.58 -11.12
CA SER A 47 9.03 -3.54 -12.13
C SER A 47 8.96 -2.97 -13.55
N LEU A 48 7.90 -2.23 -13.89
CA LEU A 48 7.74 -1.59 -15.20
C LEU A 48 8.80 -0.52 -15.45
N ILE A 49 9.07 0.31 -14.44
CA ILE A 49 10.11 1.36 -14.51
C ILE A 49 11.49 0.72 -14.69
N LEU A 50 11.83 -0.28 -13.87
CA LEU A 50 13.10 -0.98 -13.99
C LEU A 50 13.23 -1.70 -15.34
N TRP A 51 12.15 -2.29 -15.84
CA TRP A 51 12.14 -2.92 -17.16
C TRP A 51 12.38 -1.91 -18.28
N LEU A 52 11.78 -0.71 -18.18
CA LEU A 52 11.97 0.35 -19.17
C LEU A 52 13.38 0.95 -19.12
N LEU A 53 13.99 1.07 -17.93
CA LEU A 53 15.36 1.55 -17.74
C LEU A 53 16.42 0.52 -18.12
N HIS A 54 16.09 -0.78 -18.04
CA HIS A 54 16.97 -1.87 -18.41
C HIS A 54 16.89 -2.22 -19.91
N LYS A 55 16.16 -1.42 -20.70
CA LYS A 55 16.11 -1.51 -22.16
C LYS A 55 16.74 -0.28 -22.80
#